data_AF-A0A2M9F0F8-F1
#
_entry.id   AF-A0A2M9F0F8-F1
#
_cell.length_a   1.000
_cell.length_b   1.000
_cell.length_c   1.000
_cell.angle_alpha   90.00
_cell.angle_beta   90.00
_cell.angle_gamma   90.00
#
_symmetry.space_group_name_H-M   'P 1'
#
loop_
_entity.id
_entity.type
_entity.pdbx_description
1 polymer ?
#
loop_
_entity_poly.entity_id
_entity_poly.type
_entity_poly.pdbx_seq_one_letter_code
_entity_poly.pdbx_strand_id
1 'polypeptide(L)'
;MPRKRSQSKHHPLETKLKAVNLLIDERVPRMEVAIMNNISLGTLNNWLKRYQIEGVAGLETKAPSKSKKETPIEELERLRVIEQKYYEAQEDIEILKKFRASLEASENQSVSKRSSR
;
A
#
# COMPACT_ATOMS: atom_id res chain seq x y z
N MET A 1 18.69 26.26 -7.70
CA MET A 1 17.48 27.01 -8.10
C MET A 1 16.27 26.09 -8.11
N PRO A 2 15.15 26.42 -7.43
CA PRO A 2 13.95 25.59 -7.45
C PRO A 2 13.19 25.79 -8.78
N ARG A 3 12.91 24.70 -9.51
CA ARG A 3 12.03 24.73 -10.69
C ARG A 3 10.59 25.06 -10.25
N LYS A 4 10.04 26.19 -10.71
CA LYS A 4 8.59 26.48 -10.60
C LYS A 4 7.81 25.33 -11.24
N ARG A 5 6.95 24.67 -10.47
CA ARG A 5 6.00 23.69 -11.01
C ARG A 5 5.01 24.43 -11.90
N SER A 6 5.08 24.19 -13.21
CA SER A 6 4.05 24.65 -14.15
C SER A 6 2.74 23.93 -13.83
N GLN A 7 1.63 24.66 -13.85
CA GLN A 7 0.28 24.09 -13.71
C GLN A 7 0.12 22.91 -14.67
N SER A 8 -0.32 21.76 -14.13
CA SER A 8 -0.52 20.55 -14.92
C SER A 8 -1.69 20.77 -15.88
N LYS A 9 -1.40 21.01 -17.17
CA LYS A 9 -2.44 20.99 -18.20
C LYS A 9 -3.09 19.60 -18.20
N HIS A 10 -4.41 19.57 -18.03
CA HIS A 10 -5.17 18.34 -18.14
C HIS A 10 -5.28 17.96 -19.62
N HIS A 11 -4.81 16.76 -19.95
CA HIS A 11 -4.96 16.19 -21.29
C HIS A 11 -5.93 15.01 -21.20
N PRO A 12 -7.02 14.99 -21.98
CA PRO A 12 -7.95 13.86 -22.00
C PRO A 12 -7.26 12.61 -22.56
N LEU A 13 -7.76 11.44 -22.19
CA LEU A 13 -7.16 10.14 -22.56
C LEU A 13 -7.00 10.00 -24.08
N GLU A 14 -8.02 10.41 -24.84
CA GLU A 14 -8.02 10.38 -26.30
C GLU A 14 -6.84 11.15 -26.90
N THR A 15 -6.55 12.35 -26.41
CA THR A 15 -5.40 13.14 -26.86
C THR A 15 -4.08 12.45 -26.56
N LYS A 16 -3.98 11.77 -25.41
CA LYS A 16 -2.76 11.01 -25.05
C LYS A 16 -2.57 9.83 -25.98
N LEU A 17 -3.64 9.07 -26.25
CA LEU A 17 -3.60 7.92 -27.13
C LEU A 17 -3.24 8.31 -28.55
N LYS A 18 -3.87 9.37 -29.08
CA LYS A 18 -3.53 9.91 -30.40
C LYS A 18 -2.05 10.26 -30.47
N ALA A 19 -1.52 10.99 -29.49
CA ALA A 19 -0.11 11.38 -29.48
C ALA A 19 0.84 10.17 -29.41
N VAL A 20 0.50 9.12 -28.66
CA VAL A 20 1.32 7.92 -28.55
C VAL A 20 1.26 7.07 -29.83
N ASN A 21 0.09 6.93 -30.44
CA ASN A 21 -0.07 6.17 -31.69
C ASN A 21 0.71 6.83 -32.84
N LEU A 22 0.73 8.16 -32.94
CA LEU A 22 1.56 8.88 -33.92
C LEU A 22 3.05 8.53 -33.81
N LEU A 23 3.54 8.23 -32.60
CA LEU A 23 4.94 7.87 -32.37
C LEU A 23 5.24 6.40 -32.69
N ILE A 24 4.31 5.50 -32.39
CA ILE A 24 4.52 4.05 -32.47
C ILE A 24 4.14 3.52 -33.86
N ASP A 25 2.96 3.90 -34.35
CA ASP A 25 2.37 3.37 -35.58
C ASP A 25 2.85 4.17 -36.79
N GLU A 26 2.74 5.50 -36.73
CA GLU A 26 3.12 6.39 -37.83
C GLU A 26 4.59 6.81 -37.81
N ARG A 27 5.34 6.46 -36.75
CA ARG A 27 6.77 6.77 -36.54
C ARG A 27 7.11 8.26 -36.70
N VAL A 28 6.15 9.14 -36.40
CA VAL A 28 6.34 10.60 -36.49
C VAL A 28 7.38 11.04 -35.45
N PRO A 29 8.29 11.98 -35.78
CA PRO A 29 9.26 12.50 -34.83
C PRO A 29 8.60 13.09 -33.58
N ARG A 30 9.18 12.82 -32.40
CA ARG A 30 8.68 13.30 -31.10
C ARG A 30 8.49 14.83 -31.04
N MET A 31 9.37 15.58 -31.70
CA MET A 31 9.27 17.04 -31.81
C MET A 31 8.00 17.47 -32.52
N GLU A 32 7.68 16.82 -33.64
CA GLU A 32 6.54 17.16 -34.47
C GLU A 32 5.24 16.80 -33.75
N VAL A 33 5.16 15.62 -33.13
CA VAL A 33 4.01 15.22 -32.30
C VAL A 33 3.77 16.18 -31.13
N ALA A 34 4.84 16.62 -30.46
CA ALA A 34 4.76 17.59 -29.37
C ALA A 34 4.20 18.95 -29.82
N ILE A 35 4.66 19.45 -30.98
CA ILE A 35 4.18 20.70 -31.58
C ILE A 35 2.71 20.57 -32.00
N MET A 36 2.37 19.54 -32.76
CA MET A 36 1.01 19.31 -33.28
C MET A 36 -0.06 19.25 -32.18
N ASN A 37 0.29 18.65 -31.04
CA ASN A 37 -0.65 18.46 -29.93
C ASN A 37 -0.47 19.51 -28.81
N ASN A 38 0.44 20.49 -28.97
CA ASN A 38 0.78 21.50 -27.97
C ASN A 38 1.13 20.90 -26.59
N ILE A 39 1.93 19.82 -26.60
CA ILE A 39 2.37 19.07 -25.42
C ILE A 39 3.88 19.25 -25.26
N SER A 40 4.35 19.36 -24.01
CA SER A 40 5.79 19.37 -23.77
C SER A 40 6.43 18.02 -24.08
N LEU A 41 7.64 18.01 -24.63
CA LEU A 41 8.39 16.76 -24.88
C LEU A 41 8.55 15.90 -23.64
N GLY A 42 8.74 16.52 -22.46
CA GLY A 42 8.83 15.80 -21.19
C GLY A 42 7.54 15.06 -20.85
N THR A 43 6.39 15.70 -21.08
CA THR A 43 5.07 15.08 -20.90
C THR A 43 4.88 13.92 -21.89
N LEU A 44 5.21 14.13 -23.16
CA LEU A 44 5.07 13.11 -24.21
C LEU A 44 5.96 11.89 -23.95
N ASN A 45 7.22 12.09 -23.55
CA ASN A 45 8.13 11.03 -23.17
C ASN A 45 7.63 10.23 -21.95
N ASN A 46 7.05 10.92 -20.96
CA ASN A 46 6.47 10.26 -19.80
C ASN A 46 5.26 9.39 -20.17
N TRP A 47 4.39 9.88 -21.07
CA TRP A 47 3.28 9.09 -21.59
C TRP A 47 3.76 7.86 -22.35
N LEU A 48 4.75 8.01 -23.25
CA LEU A 48 5.32 6.89 -23.98
C LEU A 48 5.91 5.83 -23.05
N LYS A 49 6.67 6.26 -22.03
CA LYS A 49 7.22 5.35 -21.02
C LYS A 49 6.12 4.60 -20.26
N ARG A 50 5.08 5.30 -19.82
CA ARG A 50 3.95 4.67 -19.11
C ARG A 50 3.16 3.73 -20.01
N TYR A 51 2.98 4.08 -21.27
CA TYR A 51 2.31 3.24 -22.26
C TYR A 51 3.09 1.95 -22.55
N GLN A 52 4.43 2.01 -22.60
CA GLN A 52 5.27 0.82 -22.78
C GLN A 52 5.19 -0.17 -21.61
N ILE A 53 4.93 0.32 -20.38
CA ILE A 53 4.88 -0.52 -19.17
C ILE A 53 3.46 -1.03 -18.90
N GLU A 54 2.46 -0.14 -18.96
CA GLU A 54 1.09 -0.40 -18.50
C GLU A 54 0.06 -0.35 -19.66
N GLY A 55 0.50 -0.17 -20.91
CA GLY A 55 -0.41 -0.01 -22.05
C GLY A 55 -1.31 1.23 -21.94
N VAL A 56 -2.54 1.11 -22.41
CA VAL A 56 -3.56 2.17 -22.34
C VAL A 56 -3.83 2.63 -20.91
N ALA A 57 -3.84 1.70 -19.94
CA ALA A 57 -4.03 1.99 -18.51
C ALA A 57 -2.95 2.93 -17.96
N GLY A 58 -1.75 2.90 -18.56
CA GLY A 58 -0.66 3.83 -18.24
C GLY A 58 -0.94 5.28 -18.63
N LEU A 59 -1.87 5.55 -19.55
CA LEU A 59 -2.24 6.90 -19.97
C LEU A 59 -3.45 7.45 -19.21
N GLU A 60 -4.22 6.57 -18.57
CA GLU A 60 -5.28 6.97 -17.67
C GLU A 60 -4.71 7.80 -16.53
N THR A 61 -5.36 8.94 -16.27
CA THR A 61 -5.14 9.66 -15.03
C THR A 61 -5.66 8.78 -13.92
N LYS A 62 -4.76 8.05 -13.25
CA LYS A 62 -5.08 7.46 -11.94
C LYS A 62 -5.63 8.62 -11.12
N ALA A 63 -6.93 8.59 -10.84
CA ALA A 63 -7.53 9.53 -9.89
C ALA A 63 -6.60 9.52 -8.68
N PRO A 64 -6.29 10.68 -8.06
CA PRO A 64 -5.43 10.73 -6.88
C PRO A 64 -5.93 9.61 -5.99
N SER A 65 -5.09 8.60 -5.74
CA SER A 65 -5.53 7.42 -5.02
C SER A 65 -6.10 8.00 -3.74
N LYS A 66 -7.42 7.91 -3.57
CA LYS A 66 -7.99 8.11 -2.25
C LYS A 66 -7.32 6.96 -1.52
N SER A 67 -6.24 7.24 -0.78
CA SER A 67 -5.78 6.37 0.28
C SER A 67 -7.06 5.94 0.94
N LYS A 68 -7.38 4.64 0.87
CA LYS A 68 -8.65 4.12 1.39
C LYS A 68 -8.73 4.64 2.81
N LYS A 69 -9.53 5.69 3.03
CA LYS A 69 -9.80 6.18 4.36
C LYS A 69 -10.72 5.10 4.88
N GLU A 70 -10.17 4.20 5.68
CA GLU A 70 -10.93 3.17 6.38
C GLU A 70 -12.15 3.86 6.98
N THR A 71 -13.32 3.34 6.64
CA THR A 71 -14.57 3.96 7.07
C THR A 71 -14.68 3.82 8.59
N PRO A 72 -15.41 4.71 9.29
CA PRO A 72 -15.59 4.60 10.74
C PRO A 72 -16.12 3.22 11.19
N ILE A 73 -16.86 2.52 10.32
CA ILE A 73 -17.40 1.18 10.57
C ILE A 73 -16.28 0.12 10.53
N GLU A 74 -15.36 0.21 9.57
CA GLU A 74 -14.22 -0.71 9.43
C GLU A 74 -13.24 -0.57 10.61
N GLU A 75 -12.99 0.66 11.07
CA GLU A 75 -12.12 0.89 12.24
C GLU A 75 -12.75 0.39 13.54
N LEU A 76 -14.07 0.56 13.73
CA LEU A 76 -14.76 0.00 14.89
C LEU A 76 -14.67 -1.53 14.95
N GLU A 77 -14.82 -2.20 13.80
CA GLU A 77 -14.70 -3.66 13.73
C GLU A 77 -13.27 -4.12 14.00
N ARG A 78 -12.28 -3.40 13.44
CA ARG A 78 -10.86 -3.65 13.71
C ARG A 78 -10.54 -3.52 15.20
N LEU A 79 -11.06 -2.48 15.86
CA LEU A 79 -10.87 -2.26 17.29
C LEU A 79 -11.49 -3.38 18.14
N ARG A 80 -12.71 -3.84 17.80
CA ARG A 80 -13.36 -4.97 18.48
C ARG A 80 -12.54 -6.25 18.39
N VAL A 81 -12.01 -6.56 17.21
CA VAL A 81 -11.17 -7.75 17.00
C VAL A 81 -9.88 -7.66 17.81
N ILE A 82 -9.26 -6.48 17.88
CA ILE A 82 -8.05 -6.25 18.69
C ILE A 82 -8.36 -6.41 20.18
N GLU A 83 -9.46 -5.84 20.65
CA GLU A 83 -9.90 -5.91 22.04
C GLU A 83 -10.18 -7.36 22.46
N GLN A 84 -10.89 -8.13 21.62
CA GLN A 84 -11.14 -9.55 21.87
C GLN A 84 -9.83 -10.34 22.01
N LYS A 85 -8.89 -10.19 21.07
CA LYS A 85 -7.59 -10.87 21.11
C LYS A 85 -6.76 -10.49 22.33
N TYR A 86 -6.89 -9.24 22.78
CA TYR A 86 -6.21 -8.78 23.98
C TYR A 86 -6.73 -9.53 25.22
N TYR A 87 -8.05 -9.68 25.36
CA TYR A 87 -8.63 -10.42 26.48
C TYR A 87 -8.30 -11.91 26.45
N GLU A 88 -8.38 -12.55 25.28
CA GLU A 88 -7.96 -13.95 25.10
C GLU A 88 -6.50 -14.17 25.55
N ALA A 89 -5.60 -13.26 25.13
CA ALA A 89 -4.20 -13.33 25.53
C ALA A 89 -3.98 -13.11 27.04
N GLN A 90 -4.77 -12.25 27.69
CA GLN A 90 -4.70 -12.07 29.14
C GLN A 90 -5.14 -13.33 29.89
N GLU A 91 -6.20 -13.99 29.43
CA GLU A 91 -6.69 -15.24 30.01
C GLU A 91 -5.64 -16.35 29.89
N ASP A 92 -5.04 -16.52 28.72
CA ASP A 92 -3.95 -17.48 28.50
C ASP A 92 -2.77 -17.22 29.45
N ILE A 93 -2.38 -15.95 29.63
CA ILE A 93 -1.31 -15.57 30.56
C ILE A 93 -1.67 -15.95 32.00
N GLU A 94 -2.92 -15.73 32.42
CA GLU A 94 -3.36 -16.11 33.76
C GLU A 94 -3.34 -17.62 33.98
N ILE A 95 -3.81 -18.39 33.00
CA ILE A 95 -3.78 -19.86 33.03
C ILE A 95 -2.33 -20.34 33.16
N LEU A 96 -1.42 -19.81 32.36
CA LEU A 96 0.00 -20.17 32.40
C LEU A 96 0.66 -19.82 33.74
N LYS A 97 0.33 -18.65 34.32
CA LYS A 97 0.82 -18.28 35.66
C LYS A 97 0.36 -19.27 36.73
N LYS A 98 -0.92 -19.66 36.73
CA LYS A 98 -1.48 -20.63 37.68
C LYS A 98 -0.86 -22.02 37.51
N PHE A 99 -0.65 -22.45 36.26
CA PHE A 99 -0.01 -23.72 35.95
C PHE A 99 1.43 -23.75 36.45
N ARG A 100 2.20 -22.70 36.19
CA ARG A 100 3.57 -22.55 36.69
C ARG A 100 3.64 -22.62 38.22
N ALA A 101 2.78 -21.89 38.92
CA ALA A 101 2.74 -21.90 40.39
C ALA A 101 2.44 -23.31 40.94
N SER A 102 1.58 -24.08 40.25
CA SER A 102 1.25 -25.45 40.64
C SER A 102 2.42 -26.42 40.44
N LEU A 103 3.21 -26.26 39.37
CA LEU A 103 4.44 -27.02 39.15
C LEU A 103 5.48 -26.73 40.23
N GLU A 104 5.74 -25.45 40.51
CA GLU A 104 6.69 -25.01 41.55
C GLU A 104 6.28 -25.52 42.95
N ALA A 105 4.98 -25.54 43.27
CA ALA A 105 4.48 -26.10 44.53
C ALA A 105 4.71 -27.61 44.64
N SER A 106 4.54 -28.36 43.55
CA SER A 106 4.74 -29.81 43.51
C SER A 106 6.22 -30.21 43.62
N GLU A 107 7.11 -29.43 43.00
CA GLU A 107 8.55 -29.65 43.04
C GLU A 107 9.08 -29.49 44.47
N ASN A 108 8.69 -28.42 45.16
CA ASN A 108 9.05 -28.15 46.56
C ASN A 108 8.58 -29.25 47.53
N GLN A 109 7.41 -29.85 47.29
CA GLN A 109 6.91 -30.97 48.08
C GLN A 109 7.70 -32.26 47.88
N SER A 110 8.23 -32.50 46.68
CA SER A 110 9.03 -33.69 46.36
C SER A 110 10.46 -33.62 46.93
N VAL A 111 11.05 -32.42 46.96
CA VAL A 111 12.39 -32.16 47.53
C VAL A 111 12.36 -32.31 49.06
N SER A 112 11.31 -31.80 49.73
CA SER A 112 11.12 -31.97 51.18
C SER A 112 11.01 -33.44 51.59
N LYS A 113 10.26 -34.27 50.84
CA LYS A 113 10.11 -35.71 51.14
C LYS A 113 11.39 -36.53 50.93
N ARG A 114 12.33 -36.08 50.08
CA ARG A 114 13.63 -36.76 49.85
C ARG A 114 14.68 -36.39 50.89
N SER A 115 14.59 -35.21 51.51
CA SER A 115 15.53 -34.75 52.54
C SER A 115 15.26 -35.37 53.94
N SER A 116 14.12 -36.03 54.13
CA SER A 116 13.72 -36.63 55.41
C SER A 116 13.92 -38.15 55.49
N ARG A 117 14.68 -38.75 54.56
CA ARG A 117 14.92 -40.20 54.49
C ARG A 117 16.39 -40.54 54.64
#